data_AF-A0A2G1YAN8-F1
#
_entry.id   AF-A0A2G1YAN8-F1
#
_cell.length_a   1.000
_cell.length_b   1.000
_cell.length_c   1.000
_cell.angle_alpha   90.00
_cell.angle_beta   90.00
_cell.angle_gamma   90.00
#
_symmetry.space_group_name_H-M   'P 1'
#
loop_
_entity.id
_entity.type
_entity.pdbx_description
1 polymer ?
#
loop_
_entity_poly.entity_id
_entity_poly.type
_entity_poly.pdbx_seq_one_letter_code
_entity_poly.pdbx_strand_id
1 'polypeptide(L)'
;MENNNKLRFSLISLSVCAAFAILQACSDVAPSDSVSHRVTGEHSGNKDLKISGDFNGDGEADSAYFLERNDKYELIVAFGSGDKIVLSKLLTITNHGLRVRSPGLFAHACTKGYGRDCLKNDPQNYIDLKNDSIELFQYESSSQIYFWDKDKFEVMPLSD
;
A
#
# COMPACT_ATOMS: atom_id res chain seq x y z
N MET A 1 58.22 19.07 48.40
CA MET A 1 58.83 18.15 47.43
C MET A 1 57.71 17.80 46.45
N GLU A 2 57.69 18.47 45.30
CA GLU A 2 58.25 17.91 44.05
C GLU A 2 57.15 17.11 43.32
N ASN A 3 56.82 17.26 42.04
CA ASN A 3 57.27 18.13 40.98
C ASN A 3 56.14 18.23 39.94
N ASN A 4 56.20 19.26 39.12
CA ASN A 4 55.43 19.42 37.90
C ASN A 4 55.73 18.30 36.89
N ASN A 5 54.75 17.90 36.09
CA ASN A 5 55.01 17.72 34.65
C ASN A 5 53.74 17.88 33.80
N LYS A 6 53.77 18.95 33.01
CA LYS A 6 52.93 19.20 31.84
C LYS A 6 53.21 18.13 30.77
N LEU A 7 52.18 17.70 30.05
CA LEU A 7 52.21 17.68 28.58
C LEU A 7 50.78 17.59 28.03
N ARG A 8 50.50 18.53 27.14
CA ARG A 8 49.22 18.81 26.47
C ARG A 8 48.89 17.71 25.46
N PHE A 9 47.61 17.42 25.20
CA PHE A 9 47.15 17.25 23.81
C PHE A 9 45.64 17.56 23.67
N SER A 10 45.41 18.38 22.66
CA SER A 10 44.21 18.91 21.97
C SER A 10 42.79 18.45 22.35
N LEU A 11 41.93 19.47 22.44
CA LEU A 11 40.49 19.42 22.31
C LEU A 11 40.05 18.80 20.96
N ILE A 12 39.05 17.92 21.01
CA ILE A 12 37.90 17.99 20.09
C ILE A 12 36.67 18.00 20.99
N SER A 13 35.94 19.11 20.92
CA SER A 13 34.67 19.35 21.60
C SER A 13 33.61 18.38 21.06
N LEU A 14 33.41 17.22 21.70
CA LEU A 14 32.13 16.55 21.64
C LEU A 14 31.18 17.28 22.58
N SER A 15 30.23 18.01 21.98
CA SER A 15 29.12 18.59 22.73
C SER A 15 28.37 17.47 23.42
N VAL A 16 28.20 17.68 24.72
CA VAL A 16 27.69 16.78 25.73
C VAL A 16 26.21 16.50 25.49
N CYS A 17 25.86 15.23 25.28
CA CYS A 17 24.54 14.71 25.66
C CYS A 17 24.76 13.64 26.71
N ALA A 18 24.95 14.08 27.95
CA ALA A 18 24.87 13.21 29.11
C ALA A 18 24.07 13.96 30.17
N ALA A 19 22.80 13.57 30.34
CA ALA A 19 22.23 13.20 31.64
C ALA A 19 20.69 13.16 31.56
N PHE A 20 20.12 11.98 31.30
CA PHE A 20 19.33 11.24 32.29
C PHE A 20 18.83 9.94 31.64
N ALA A 21 19.06 8.82 32.32
CA ALA A 21 18.83 7.49 31.77
C ALA A 21 17.33 7.14 31.68
N ILE A 22 16.82 6.96 30.46
CA ILE A 22 16.06 5.77 30.04
C ILE A 22 16.47 5.47 28.59
N LEU A 23 16.61 4.17 28.32
CA LEU A 23 17.01 3.55 27.07
C LEU A 23 16.24 4.08 25.84
N GLN A 24 17.00 4.20 24.76
CA GLN A 24 16.65 4.49 23.38
C GLN A 24 15.43 3.72 22.84
N ALA A 25 14.42 4.45 22.32
CA ALA A 25 13.48 3.97 21.30
C ALA A 25 12.69 5.16 20.69
N CYS A 26 13.34 5.95 19.82
CA CYS A 26 12.62 6.72 18.80
C CYS A 26 12.78 5.99 17.47
N SER A 27 12.18 4.82 17.38
CA SER A 27 12.13 4.02 16.15
C SER A 27 11.35 2.76 16.48
N ASP A 28 10.02 2.86 16.44
CA ASP A 28 9.08 1.76 16.22
C ASP A 28 7.69 2.39 16.03
N VAL A 29 7.52 3.25 15.00
CA VAL A 29 6.28 3.10 14.24
C VAL A 29 6.50 1.78 13.54
N ALA A 30 5.98 0.72 14.17
CA ALA A 30 5.87 -0.58 13.52
C ALA A 30 5.40 -0.32 12.09
N PRO A 31 5.92 -1.01 11.06
CA PRO A 31 5.19 -1.09 9.81
C PRO A 31 3.77 -1.43 10.23
N SER A 32 2.79 -0.60 9.83
CA SER A 32 1.40 -0.91 10.08
C SER A 32 1.28 -2.37 9.72
N ASP A 33 1.02 -3.20 10.74
CA ASP A 33 0.64 -4.57 10.51
C ASP A 33 -0.57 -4.36 9.63
N SER A 34 -0.36 -4.51 8.32
CA SER A 34 -1.40 -4.71 7.37
C SER A 34 -2.21 -5.78 8.06
N VAL A 35 -3.38 -5.40 8.55
CA VAL A 35 -4.44 -6.36 8.78
C VAL A 35 -4.81 -6.78 7.36
N SER A 36 -3.90 -7.53 6.72
CA SER A 36 -4.18 -8.82 6.15
C SER A 36 -5.10 -9.51 7.15
N HIS A 37 -6.37 -9.13 7.10
CA HIS A 37 -7.38 -10.13 7.13
C HIS A 37 -7.03 -11.02 5.94
N ARG A 38 -6.20 -12.02 6.20
CA ARG A 38 -6.17 -13.25 5.43
C ARG A 38 -7.59 -13.75 5.56
N VAL A 39 -8.46 -13.27 4.67
CA VAL A 39 -9.62 -14.02 4.27
C VAL A 39 -9.04 -15.19 3.50
N THR A 40 -8.48 -16.17 4.22
CA THR A 40 -8.46 -17.56 3.78
C THR A 40 -9.92 -18.00 3.84
N GLY A 41 -10.68 -17.48 2.89
CA GLY A 41 -12.11 -17.64 2.72
C GLY A 41 -12.33 -17.74 1.23
N GLU A 42 -11.85 -18.88 0.72
CA GLU A 42 -12.42 -19.61 -0.40
C GLU A 42 -13.92 -19.28 -0.54
N HIS A 43 -14.26 -18.65 -1.66
CA HIS A 43 -15.58 -18.52 -2.26
C HIS A 43 -16.81 -18.76 -1.34
N SER A 44 -17.42 -17.69 -0.83
CA SER A 44 -18.83 -17.73 -0.44
C SER A 44 -19.41 -16.33 -0.50
N GLY A 45 -20.57 -16.17 -1.16
CA GLY A 45 -21.23 -14.90 -1.46
C GLY A 45 -21.65 -14.06 -0.26
N ASN A 46 -20.69 -13.62 0.55
CA ASN A 46 -20.89 -12.71 1.66
C ASN A 46 -20.83 -11.27 1.16
N LYS A 47 -21.90 -10.53 1.46
CA LYS A 47 -22.09 -9.10 1.21
C LYS A 47 -21.10 -8.19 1.98
N ASP A 48 -20.07 -8.76 2.59
CA ASP A 48 -19.16 -8.11 3.54
C ASP A 48 -17.68 -8.16 3.08
N LEU A 49 -17.43 -8.19 1.77
CA LEU A 49 -16.08 -7.98 1.23
C LEU A 49 -15.69 -6.49 1.40
N LYS A 50 -15.20 -6.15 2.59
CA LYS A 50 -14.63 -4.85 2.93
C LYS A 50 -13.15 -5.01 3.24
N ILE A 51 -12.32 -4.23 2.55
CA ILE A 51 -10.89 -4.09 2.84
C ILE A 51 -10.60 -2.69 3.38
N SER A 52 -9.48 -2.54 4.08
CA SER A 52 -9.03 -1.27 4.65
C SER A 52 -7.53 -1.08 4.45
N GLY A 53 -7.11 0.14 4.16
CA GLY A 53 -5.74 0.55 3.89
C GLY A 53 -5.69 2.07 3.68
N ASP A 54 -4.48 2.64 3.61
CA ASP A 54 -4.30 4.06 3.27
C ASP A 54 -4.22 4.20 1.74
N PHE A 55 -5.37 4.33 1.09
CA PHE A 55 -5.45 4.25 -0.36
C PHE A 55 -5.14 5.58 -1.03
N ASN A 56 -5.40 6.72 -0.38
CA ASN A 56 -5.06 8.05 -0.89
C ASN A 56 -3.71 8.60 -0.40
N GLY A 57 -3.07 7.94 0.58
CA GLY A 57 -1.77 8.35 1.12
C GLY A 57 -1.86 9.50 2.13
N ASP A 58 -3.02 9.75 2.73
CA ASP A 58 -3.21 10.81 3.72
C ASP A 58 -2.83 10.39 5.15
N GLY A 59 -2.49 9.12 5.35
CA GLY A 59 -2.11 8.54 6.64
C GLY A 59 -3.30 8.11 7.51
N GLU A 60 -4.54 8.29 7.03
CA GLU A 60 -5.76 7.76 7.65
C GLU A 60 -6.19 6.45 6.97
N ALA A 61 -6.97 5.65 7.70
CA ALA A 61 -7.45 4.38 7.18
C ALA A 61 -8.70 4.58 6.31
N ASP A 62 -8.60 4.23 5.04
CA ASP A 62 -9.71 4.17 4.11
C ASP A 62 -10.37 2.79 4.12
N SER A 63 -11.49 2.66 3.42
CA SER A 63 -12.12 1.38 3.17
C SER A 63 -12.66 1.22 1.77
N ALA A 64 -12.52 0.02 1.20
CA ALA A 64 -13.09 -0.33 -0.09
C ALA A 64 -14.02 -1.54 0.03
N TYR A 65 -15.18 -1.48 -0.62
CA TYR A 65 -16.21 -2.52 -0.54
C TYR A 65 -17.14 -2.49 -1.75
N PHE A 66 -17.84 -3.61 -1.99
CA PHE A 66 -18.92 -3.66 -2.97
C PHE A 66 -20.24 -3.20 -2.36
N LEU A 67 -20.99 -2.37 -3.08
CA LEU A 67 -22.34 -1.95 -2.72
C LEU A 67 -23.34 -2.35 -3.82
N GLU A 68 -24.36 -3.12 -3.45
CA GLU A 68 -25.45 -3.49 -4.34
C GLU A 68 -26.41 -2.31 -4.55
N ARG A 69 -26.64 -1.91 -5.80
CA ARG A 69 -27.58 -0.86 -6.22
C ARG A 69 -28.20 -1.20 -7.57
N ASN A 70 -29.54 -1.24 -7.64
CA ASN A 70 -30.31 -1.47 -8.88
C ASN A 70 -29.79 -2.70 -9.67
N ASP A 71 -29.69 -3.86 -9.00
CA ASP A 71 -29.22 -5.13 -9.57
C ASP A 71 -27.78 -5.11 -10.13
N LYS A 72 -26.97 -4.17 -9.66
CA LYS A 72 -25.54 -4.05 -9.97
C LYS A 72 -24.73 -3.87 -8.70
N TYR A 73 -23.44 -4.08 -8.79
CA TYR A 73 -22.49 -3.84 -7.70
C TYR A 73 -21.57 -2.69 -8.05
N GLU A 74 -21.41 -1.73 -7.14
CA GLU A 74 -20.44 -0.64 -7.25
C GLU A 74 -19.25 -0.94 -6.34
N LEU A 75 -18.02 -0.91 -6.86
CA LEU A 75 -16.83 -0.87 -6.02
C LEU A 75 -16.67 0.57 -5.51
N ILE A 76 -16.80 0.75 -4.20
CA ILE A 76 -16.74 2.05 -3.54
C ILE A 76 -15.50 2.12 -2.66
N VAL A 77 -14.82 3.27 -2.70
CA VAL A 77 -13.87 3.69 -1.67
C VAL A 77 -14.53 4.74 -0.81
N ALA A 78 -14.46 4.56 0.50
CA ALA A 78 -14.82 5.54 1.51
C ALA A 78 -13.56 5.95 2.26
N PHE A 79 -13.20 7.23 2.18
CA PHE A 79 -12.01 7.77 2.81
C PHE A 79 -12.20 7.93 4.31
N GLY A 80 -11.09 7.97 5.07
CA GLY A 80 -11.09 8.29 6.50
C GLY A 80 -11.84 9.59 6.82
N SER A 81 -11.70 10.58 5.93
CA SER A 81 -12.38 11.88 5.98
C SER A 81 -13.91 11.83 5.82
N GLY A 82 -14.46 10.71 5.32
CA GLY A 82 -15.88 10.48 5.06
C GLY A 82 -16.33 10.65 3.61
N ASP A 83 -15.47 11.19 2.74
CA ASP A 83 -15.73 11.29 1.30
C ASP A 83 -15.78 9.91 0.64
N LYS A 84 -16.53 9.77 -0.47
CA LYS A 84 -16.72 8.49 -1.16
C LYS A 84 -16.59 8.62 -2.68
N ILE A 85 -15.95 7.63 -3.29
CA ILE A 85 -15.78 7.54 -4.75
C ILE A 85 -16.20 6.14 -5.23
N VAL A 86 -16.89 6.08 -6.38
CA VAL A 86 -17.18 4.83 -7.09
C VAL A 86 -16.06 4.57 -8.09
N LEU A 87 -15.36 3.44 -7.97
CA LEU A 87 -14.26 3.05 -8.85
C LEU A 87 -14.74 2.24 -10.06
N SER A 88 -15.70 1.34 -9.84
CA SER A 88 -16.15 0.41 -10.89
C SER A 88 -17.59 -0.04 -10.67
N LYS A 89 -18.22 -0.55 -11.73
CA LYS A 89 -19.58 -1.09 -11.71
C LYS A 89 -19.58 -2.48 -12.35
N LEU A 90 -20.04 -3.48 -11.61
CA LEU A 90 -20.09 -4.87 -12.01
C LEU A 90 -21.54 -5.37 -12.06
N LEU A 91 -21.83 -6.28 -12.98
CA LEU A 91 -23.13 -6.98 -13.02
C LEU A 91 -23.22 -8.04 -11.91
N THR A 92 -22.10 -8.66 -11.56
CA THR A 92 -22.01 -9.65 -10.49
C THR A 92 -20.63 -9.63 -9.84
N ILE A 93 -20.57 -9.99 -8.56
CA ILE A 93 -19.34 -10.16 -7.79
C ILE A 93 -19.03 -11.63 -7.46
N THR A 94 -19.81 -12.59 -7.99
CA THR A 94 -19.65 -14.01 -7.64
C THR A 94 -18.21 -14.51 -7.77
N ASN A 95 -17.51 -14.11 -8.84
CA ASN A 95 -16.13 -14.52 -9.09
C ASN A 95 -15.12 -13.39 -8.85
N HIS A 96 -15.52 -12.33 -8.14
CA HIS A 96 -14.67 -11.18 -7.86
C HIS A 96 -14.31 -11.12 -6.38
N GLY A 97 -13.11 -10.63 -6.11
CA GLY A 97 -12.66 -10.32 -4.76
C GLY A 97 -11.85 -9.04 -4.70
N LEU A 98 -11.68 -8.55 -3.48
CA LEU A 98 -10.87 -7.37 -3.18
C LEU A 98 -9.70 -7.80 -2.30
N ARG A 99 -8.51 -7.26 -2.57
CA ARG A 99 -7.37 -7.37 -1.65
C ARG A 99 -6.56 -6.07 -1.63
N VAL A 100 -5.94 -5.80 -0.49
CA VAL A 100 -4.99 -4.69 -0.36
C VAL A 100 -3.66 -5.11 -0.96
N ARG A 101 -3.03 -4.19 -1.69
CA ARG A 101 -1.67 -4.33 -2.19
C ARG A 101 -0.81 -3.22 -1.63
N SER A 102 0.16 -3.60 -0.81
CA SER A 102 1.11 -2.69 -0.20
C SER A 102 1.96 -1.95 -1.25
N PRO A 103 2.54 -0.79 -0.89
CA PRO A 103 3.50 -0.07 -1.72
C PRO A 103 4.60 -0.96 -2.27
N GLY A 104 5.05 -0.68 -3.49
CA GLY A 104 6.10 -1.45 -4.14
C GLY A 104 6.06 -1.37 -5.66
N LEU A 105 6.97 -2.10 -6.28
CA LEU A 105 7.12 -2.15 -7.73
C LEU A 105 6.30 -3.30 -8.31
N PHE A 106 5.37 -2.99 -9.21
CA PHE A 106 4.45 -3.94 -9.83
C PHE A 106 4.64 -3.97 -11.33
N ALA A 107 4.81 -5.18 -11.89
CA ALA A 107 4.76 -5.37 -13.33
C ALA A 107 3.30 -5.28 -13.81
N HIS A 108 3.07 -4.69 -14.98
CA HIS A 108 1.73 -4.65 -15.60
C HIS A 108 1.73 -5.06 -17.06
N ALA A 109 0.53 -5.32 -17.58
CA ALA A 109 0.33 -5.70 -18.97
C ALA A 109 0.83 -4.58 -19.91
N CYS A 110 1.53 -4.95 -20.98
CA CYS A 110 2.06 -3.99 -21.97
C CYS A 110 1.20 -3.98 -23.24
N THR A 111 1.26 -2.89 -24.03
CA THR A 111 0.46 -2.73 -25.28
C THR A 111 0.66 -3.84 -26.31
N LYS A 112 1.73 -4.64 -26.19
CA LYS A 112 2.05 -5.77 -27.08
C LYS A 112 1.68 -7.16 -26.53
N GLY A 113 0.97 -7.24 -25.40
CA GLY A 113 0.45 -8.50 -24.84
C GLY A 113 1.04 -8.87 -23.47
N TYR A 114 1.14 -10.17 -23.21
CA TYR A 114 1.67 -10.75 -21.97
C TYR A 114 2.96 -11.54 -22.24
N GLY A 115 3.90 -11.58 -21.28
CA GLY A 115 5.06 -12.48 -21.31
C GLY A 115 6.44 -11.82 -21.50
N ARG A 116 7.47 -12.67 -21.66
CA ARG A 116 8.90 -12.32 -21.68
C ARG A 116 9.29 -11.22 -22.69
N ASP A 117 8.51 -11.06 -23.75
CA ASP A 117 8.76 -10.06 -24.79
C ASP A 117 8.34 -8.64 -24.39
N CYS A 118 7.43 -8.49 -23.41
CA CYS A 118 7.15 -7.19 -22.78
C CYS A 118 8.34 -6.73 -21.93
N LEU A 119 8.94 -7.64 -21.16
CA LEU A 119 9.94 -7.30 -20.15
C LEU A 119 11.31 -6.91 -20.73
N LYS A 120 11.56 -7.20 -22.01
CA LYS A 120 12.89 -7.09 -22.60
C LYS A 120 13.30 -5.68 -23.01
N ASN A 121 12.34 -4.81 -23.32
CA ASN A 121 12.60 -3.53 -24.01
C ASN A 121 11.84 -2.32 -23.46
N ASP A 122 11.09 -2.43 -22.36
CA ASP A 122 10.29 -1.31 -21.86
C ASP A 122 10.40 -1.14 -20.33
N PRO A 123 11.24 -0.20 -19.85
CA PRO A 123 11.32 0.14 -18.44
C PRO A 123 10.04 0.80 -17.89
N GLN A 124 9.04 1.11 -18.74
CA GLN A 124 7.74 1.62 -18.32
C GLN A 124 6.76 0.53 -17.89
N ASN A 125 7.12 -0.76 -17.95
CA ASN A 125 6.23 -1.87 -17.56
C ASN A 125 6.11 -2.09 -16.05
N TYR A 126 6.72 -1.21 -15.26
CA TYR A 126 6.61 -1.25 -13.82
C TYR A 126 5.98 0.04 -13.32
N ILE A 127 5.04 -0.11 -12.39
CA ILE A 127 4.56 0.99 -11.58
C ILE A 127 5.11 0.87 -10.17
N ASP A 128 5.59 1.99 -9.63
CA ASP A 128 6.04 2.11 -8.25
C ASP A 128 4.91 2.73 -7.42
N LEU A 129 4.12 1.87 -6.77
CA LEU A 129 3.00 2.26 -5.93
C LEU A 129 3.54 2.84 -4.63
N LYS A 130 3.10 4.06 -4.29
CA LYS A 130 3.55 4.79 -3.11
C LYS A 130 2.70 4.53 -1.86
N ASN A 131 1.43 4.22 -2.08
CA ASN A 131 0.43 4.02 -1.04
C ASN A 131 -0.13 2.61 -1.14
N ASP A 132 -0.97 2.22 -0.18
CA ASP A 132 -1.76 1.01 -0.35
C ASP A 132 -2.65 1.17 -1.59
N SER A 133 -2.94 0.04 -2.24
CA SER A 133 -3.76 0.00 -3.44
C SER A 133 -4.79 -1.10 -3.35
N ILE A 134 -5.84 -0.98 -4.16
CA ILE A 134 -6.97 -1.90 -4.17
C ILE A 134 -6.82 -2.80 -5.39
N GLU A 135 -6.64 -4.09 -5.17
CA GLU A 135 -6.71 -5.05 -6.26
C GLU A 135 -8.09 -5.68 -6.33
N LEU A 136 -8.76 -5.45 -7.46
CA LEU A 136 -9.94 -6.17 -7.90
C LEU A 136 -9.48 -7.36 -8.73
N PHE A 137 -9.59 -8.56 -8.15
CA PHE A 137 -9.26 -9.79 -8.86
C PHE A 137 -10.52 -10.54 -9.27
N GLN A 138 -10.45 -11.20 -10.42
CA GLN A 138 -11.43 -12.18 -10.85
C GLN A 138 -10.77 -13.55 -10.81
N TYR A 139 -11.44 -14.54 -10.22
CA TYR A 139 -10.93 -15.91 -10.18
C TYR A 139 -10.71 -16.44 -11.61
N GLU A 140 -9.56 -17.07 -11.87
CA GLU A 140 -9.16 -17.61 -13.18
C GLU A 140 -9.04 -16.57 -14.31
N SER A 141 -8.76 -15.30 -13.97
CA SER A 141 -8.65 -14.21 -14.94
C SER A 141 -7.69 -13.12 -14.46
N SER A 142 -7.42 -12.15 -15.33
CA SER A 142 -6.59 -10.97 -15.02
C SER A 142 -7.21 -10.11 -13.91
N SER A 143 -6.36 -9.55 -13.05
CA SER A 143 -6.78 -8.59 -12.02
C SER A 143 -6.51 -7.14 -12.43
N GLN A 144 -7.07 -6.20 -11.67
CA GLN A 144 -6.86 -4.77 -11.84
C GLN A 144 -6.43 -4.17 -10.50
N ILE A 145 -5.40 -3.33 -10.51
CA ILE A 145 -5.03 -2.49 -9.38
C ILE A 145 -5.62 -1.11 -9.59
N TYR A 146 -6.32 -0.60 -8.59
CA TYR A 146 -6.68 0.80 -8.42
C TYR A 146 -5.71 1.43 -7.43
N PHE A 147 -5.04 2.49 -7.84
CA PHE A 147 -4.04 3.19 -7.03
C PHE A 147 -4.25 4.70 -7.14
N TRP A 148 -3.86 5.42 -6.09
CA TRP A 148 -3.99 6.87 -6.07
C TRP A 148 -2.79 7.55 -6.73
N ASP A 149 -3.04 8.40 -7.72
CA ASP A 149 -2.06 9.25 -8.38
C ASP A 149 -2.69 10.60 -8.71
N LYS A 150 -1.99 11.70 -8.40
CA LYS A 150 -2.42 13.09 -8.70
C LYS A 150 -3.88 13.37 -8.32
N ASP A 151 -4.23 13.06 -7.07
CA ASP A 151 -5.55 13.32 -6.47
C ASP A 151 -6.72 12.56 -7.11
N LYS A 152 -6.46 11.41 -7.75
CA LYS A 152 -7.49 10.52 -8.27
C LYS A 152 -7.02 9.06 -8.29
N PHE A 153 -7.99 8.15 -8.40
CA PHE A 153 -7.68 6.76 -8.67
C PHE A 153 -7.40 6.54 -10.16
N GLU A 154 -6.24 5.96 -10.44
CA GLU A 154 -5.88 5.38 -11.72
C GLU A 154 -6.05 3.85 -11.65
N VAL A 155 -6.26 3.22 -12.80
CA VAL A 155 -6.45 1.77 -12.90
C VAL A 155 -5.39 1.16 -13.81
N MET A 156 -4.86 0.02 -13.38
CA MET A 156 -3.85 -0.72 -14.10
C MET A 156 -4.20 -2.21 -14.15
N PRO A 157 -4.32 -2.80 -15.36
CA PRO A 157 -4.51 -4.24 -15.49
C PRO A 157 -3.20 -4.98 -15.13
N LEU A 158 -3.32 -5.97 -14.27
CA LEU A 158 -2.24 -6.92 -14.00
C LEU A 158 -2.30 -8.08 -14.97
N SER A 159 -1.12 -8.53 -15.38
CA SER A 159 -0.95 -9.81 -16.05
C SER A 159 -0.94 -10.94 -15.02
N ASP A 160 -1.71 -11.99 -15.28
CA ASP A 160 -1.55 -13.29 -14.61
C ASP A 160 -0.28 -14.00 -15.10
#